data_AF-A0A2N5J714-F1
#
_entry.id   AF-A0A2N5J714-F1
#
_cell.length_a   1.000
_cell.length_b   1.000
_cell.length_c   1.000
_cell.angle_alpha   90.00
_cell.angle_beta   90.00
_cell.angle_gamma   90.00
#
_symmetry.space_group_name_H-M   'P 1'
#
loop_
_entity.id
_entity.type
_entity.pdbx_description
1 polymer ?
#
loop_
_entity_poly.entity_id
_entity_poly.type
_entity_poly.pdbx_seq_one_letter_code
_entity_poly.pdbx_strand_id
1 'polypeptide(L)'
;MTIGRIIRAAGRTLGGLLVIVGLLGLAQTAWPWIGAPLAADTTTTETGTAVHAIRIRDHGTDRPVGRLRTTPPPDPGPAPGEDEPIGELWIPALGDGWHKPIRQGVTRRVLDRYGAGHYPDTAMPGRPGNTSYAGHRVPADFGHLDRLRAGDRIIIETPAAWIVYAVNRTPYVVHMSRTEVIGPHAAGAARGLTLTTCDPMRFSFTPAVDRLIVHASYAGWVARTDGWPAELTHPATRIRTAAAAATRTIGRAARTQTAGSLAIAAGGLWATLDALTWIACRRRMRGPWTPGMDPMTLLWRIQAGPMPRDPDAPWPARLPGLAVRAALYALMWTAIVLAWWQWGAPWIQRAMPMFATGAPTIG
;
A
#
# COMPACT_ATOMS: atom_id res chain seq x y z
N MET A 1 -4.69 60.31 2.39
CA MET A 1 -4.09 59.27 1.51
C MET A 1 -4.88 59.27 0.20
N THR A 2 -4.27 59.59 -0.94
CA THR A 2 -4.99 59.79 -2.22
C THR A 2 -5.53 58.47 -2.78
N ILE A 3 -6.75 58.46 -3.35
CA ILE A 3 -7.43 57.28 -3.93
C ILE A 3 -6.51 56.50 -4.89
N GLY A 4 -5.72 57.20 -5.71
CA GLY A 4 -4.75 56.56 -6.61
C GLY A 4 -3.64 55.76 -5.91
N ARG A 5 -3.24 56.09 -4.66
CA ARG A 5 -2.30 55.28 -3.86
C ARG A 5 -2.96 53.99 -3.37
N ILE A 6 -4.24 54.05 -3.01
CA ILE A 6 -5.03 52.90 -2.55
C ILE A 6 -5.21 51.90 -3.69
N ILE A 7 -5.61 52.37 -4.88
CA ILE A 7 -5.81 51.51 -6.06
C ILE A 7 -4.50 50.80 -6.45
N ARG A 8 -3.38 51.52 -6.48
CA ARG A 8 -2.06 50.93 -6.77
C ARG A 8 -1.61 49.92 -5.71
N ALA A 9 -1.92 50.17 -4.44
CA ALA A 9 -1.62 49.23 -3.37
C ALA A 9 -2.47 47.96 -3.50
N ALA A 10 -3.78 48.10 -3.72
CA ALA A 10 -4.71 46.98 -3.93
C ALA A 10 -4.32 46.13 -5.13
N GLY A 11 -3.97 46.76 -6.26
CA GLY A 11 -3.51 46.06 -7.47
C GLY A 11 -2.23 45.25 -7.23
N ARG A 12 -1.26 45.78 -6.47
CA ARG A 12 -0.04 45.04 -6.09
C ARG A 12 -0.32 43.85 -5.18
N THR A 13 -1.20 44.03 -4.19
CA THR A 13 -1.61 42.93 -3.30
C THR A 13 -2.31 41.83 -4.09
N LEU A 14 -3.26 42.19 -4.96
CA LEU A 14 -3.98 41.23 -5.81
C LEU A 14 -3.02 40.49 -6.75
N GLY A 15 -2.12 41.21 -7.42
CA GLY A 15 -1.09 40.59 -8.27
C GLY A 15 -0.21 39.61 -7.51
N GLY A 16 0.24 39.97 -6.30
CA GLY A 16 1.02 39.07 -5.44
C GLY A 16 0.25 37.81 -5.04
N LEU A 17 -1.04 37.92 -4.74
CA LEU A 17 -1.91 36.77 -4.43
C LEU A 17 -2.08 35.86 -5.66
N LEU A 18 -2.29 36.43 -6.84
CA LEU A 18 -2.41 35.67 -8.09
C LEU A 18 -1.12 34.90 -8.40
N VAL A 19 0.05 35.47 -8.12
CA VAL A 19 1.33 34.76 -8.26
C VAL A 19 1.41 33.58 -7.30
N ILE A 20 1.01 33.73 -6.02
CA ILE A 20 0.98 32.61 -5.06
C ILE A 20 0.06 31.50 -5.56
N VAL A 21 -1.17 31.86 -5.96
CA VAL A 21 -2.16 30.90 -6.47
C VAL A 21 -1.63 30.20 -7.73
N GLY A 22 -0.99 30.94 -8.63
CA GLY A 22 -0.36 30.38 -9.83
C GLY A 22 0.77 29.39 -9.50
N LEU A 23 1.65 29.72 -8.56
CA LEU A 23 2.73 28.83 -8.12
C LEU A 23 2.20 27.55 -7.45
N LEU A 24 1.17 27.67 -6.60
CA LEU A 24 0.51 26.51 -6.00
C LEU A 24 -0.27 25.69 -7.03
N GLY A 25 -0.86 26.33 -8.05
CA GLY A 25 -1.47 25.68 -9.19
C GLY A 25 -0.47 24.88 -10.01
N LEU A 26 0.72 25.44 -10.29
CA LEU A 26 1.82 24.71 -10.93
C LEU A 26 2.28 23.53 -10.08
N ALA A 27 2.46 23.74 -8.77
CA ALA A 27 2.74 22.66 -7.83
C ALA A 27 1.65 21.57 -7.87
N GLN A 28 0.38 21.95 -7.99
CA GLN A 28 -0.75 21.03 -8.12
C GLN A 28 -0.66 20.20 -9.41
N THR A 29 -0.23 20.78 -10.53
CA THR A 29 -0.05 20.01 -11.79
C THR A 29 1.12 19.02 -11.71
N ALA A 30 2.17 19.35 -10.96
CA ALA A 30 3.31 18.47 -10.70
C ALA A 30 3.03 17.38 -9.65
N TRP A 31 1.93 17.50 -8.90
CA TRP A 31 1.57 16.60 -7.80
C TRP A 31 1.51 15.12 -8.23
N PRO A 32 0.80 14.69 -9.30
CA PRO A 32 0.69 13.26 -9.62
C PRO A 32 2.03 12.57 -9.90
N TRP A 33 3.02 13.33 -10.39
CA TRP A 33 4.31 12.81 -10.85
C TRP A 33 5.37 12.80 -9.76
N ILE A 34 5.36 13.83 -8.90
CA ILE A 34 6.42 14.06 -7.92
C ILE A 34 5.83 13.97 -6.51
N GLY A 35 4.81 14.78 -6.25
CA GLY A 35 4.23 14.90 -4.92
C GLY A 35 3.49 13.65 -4.43
N ALA A 36 2.73 12.97 -5.29
CA ALA A 36 1.97 11.79 -4.95
C ALA A 36 2.87 10.60 -4.56
N PRO A 37 3.98 10.28 -5.26
CA PRO A 37 4.96 9.33 -4.76
C PRO A 37 5.64 9.75 -3.45
N LEU A 38 5.90 11.04 -3.26
CA LEU A 38 6.52 11.61 -2.05
C LEU A 38 5.56 11.70 -0.85
N ALA A 39 4.26 11.75 -1.09
CA ALA A 39 3.23 11.81 -0.05
C ALA A 39 2.51 10.48 0.13
N ALA A 40 2.68 9.55 -0.81
CA ALA A 40 2.27 8.17 -0.65
C ALA A 40 3.00 7.63 0.57
N ASP A 41 2.22 7.07 1.50
CA ASP A 41 2.74 6.34 2.64
C ASP A 41 3.72 5.31 2.12
N THR A 42 5.01 5.60 2.26
CA THR A 42 6.03 4.63 1.94
C THR A 42 5.91 3.62 3.06
N THR A 43 5.40 2.43 2.75
CA THR A 43 5.51 1.27 3.62
C THR A 43 7.01 0.95 3.67
N THR A 44 7.74 1.72 4.45
CA THR A 44 9.11 1.41 4.80
C THR A 44 8.99 0.16 5.63
N THR A 45 9.39 -0.97 5.06
CA THR A 45 9.61 -2.20 5.79
C THR A 45 10.75 -1.91 6.77
N GLU A 46 10.44 -1.34 7.92
CA GLU A 46 11.40 -1.26 9.02
C GLU A 46 11.69 -2.70 9.43
N THR A 47 12.91 -3.15 9.11
CA THR A 47 13.47 -4.41 9.57
C THR A 47 13.73 -4.29 11.07
N GLY A 48 12.67 -4.30 11.87
CA GLY A 48 12.73 -4.39 13.32
C GLY A 48 12.70 -5.86 13.73
N THR A 49 13.77 -6.33 14.37
CA THR A 49 13.82 -7.66 15.00
C THR A 49 12.94 -7.63 16.26
N ALA A 50 11.62 -7.73 16.08
CA ALA A 50 10.73 -8.03 17.19
C ALA A 50 10.83 -9.53 17.47
N VAL A 51 11.58 -9.89 18.51
CA VAL A 51 11.47 -11.21 19.15
C VAL A 51 10.12 -11.21 19.88
N HIS A 52 9.03 -11.38 19.15
CA HIS A 52 7.90 -12.06 19.76
C HIS A 52 8.38 -13.49 19.94
N ALA A 53 8.36 -13.97 21.18
CA ALA A 53 8.24 -15.39 21.43
C ALA A 53 6.92 -15.82 20.77
N ILE A 54 6.97 -16.08 19.46
CA ILE A 54 6.12 -17.07 18.85
C ILE A 54 6.43 -18.27 19.72
N ARG A 55 5.47 -18.66 20.57
CA ARG A 55 5.38 -20.06 20.93
C ARG A 55 5.17 -20.75 19.61
N ILE A 56 6.28 -21.04 18.91
CA ILE A 56 6.33 -22.15 17.98
C ILE A 56 6.06 -23.29 18.94
N ARG A 57 4.77 -23.63 19.06
CA ARG A 57 4.41 -24.95 19.50
C ARG A 57 5.04 -25.78 18.41
N ASP A 58 6.22 -26.31 18.71
CA ASP A 58 6.87 -27.32 17.91
C ASP A 58 5.78 -28.34 17.63
N HIS A 59 5.22 -28.28 16.43
CA HIS A 59 4.25 -29.25 15.97
C HIS A 59 5.12 -30.43 15.57
N GLY A 60 5.64 -31.10 16.59
CA GLY A 60 6.44 -32.30 16.47
C GLY A 60 5.82 -33.20 15.43
N THR A 61 6.70 -33.73 14.59
CA THR A 61 6.43 -34.54 13.40
C THR A 61 5.87 -35.93 13.73
N ASP A 62 4.93 -36.01 14.67
CA ASP A 62 4.25 -37.24 15.10
C ASP A 62 2.74 -36.99 15.25
N ARG A 63 2.16 -36.31 14.25
CA ARG A 63 0.71 -36.12 14.18
C ARG A 63 0.09 -37.34 13.53
N PRO A 64 -0.94 -37.94 14.14
CA PRO A 64 -1.61 -39.08 13.52
C PRO A 64 -2.17 -38.67 12.16
N VAL A 65 -1.96 -39.52 11.16
CA VAL A 65 -2.58 -39.37 9.84
C VAL A 65 -4.04 -39.75 9.98
N GLY A 66 -4.92 -38.78 9.77
CA GLY A 66 -6.35 -39.00 9.90
C GLY A 66 -6.92 -39.77 8.70
N ARG A 67 -8.00 -40.51 8.94
CA ARG A 67 -8.68 -41.28 7.90
C ARG A 67 -9.45 -40.35 6.95
N LEU A 68 -9.11 -40.41 5.66
CA LEU A 68 -9.89 -39.77 4.60
C LEU A 68 -11.24 -40.48 4.43
N ARG A 69 -12.33 -39.71 4.49
CA ARG A 69 -13.70 -40.16 4.27
C ARG A 69 -14.23 -39.53 2.99
N THR A 70 -14.87 -40.32 2.14
CA THR A 70 -15.48 -39.84 0.88
C THR A 70 -16.97 -39.51 1.04
N THR A 71 -17.54 -39.79 2.21
CA THR A 71 -18.91 -39.38 2.56
C THR A 71 -19.01 -37.85 2.65
N PRO A 72 -20.22 -37.27 2.63
CA PRO A 72 -20.40 -35.85 2.89
C PRO A 72 -19.74 -35.44 4.23
N PRO A 73 -19.03 -34.29 4.26
CA PRO A 73 -18.41 -33.79 5.48
C PRO A 73 -19.47 -33.24 6.44
N PRO A 74 -19.11 -33.00 7.72
CA PRO A 74 -19.94 -32.23 8.64
C PRO A 74 -20.30 -30.87 8.03
N ASP A 75 -21.54 -30.41 8.27
CA ASP A 75 -21.98 -29.12 7.78
C ASP A 75 -21.14 -28.00 8.42
N PRO A 76 -20.46 -27.12 7.64
CA PRO A 76 -19.72 -25.99 8.17
C PRO A 76 -20.61 -24.90 8.81
N GLY A 77 -21.94 -25.01 8.68
CA GLY A 77 -22.88 -23.99 9.13
C GLY A 77 -23.09 -22.88 8.10
N PRO A 78 -23.88 -21.84 8.43
CA PRO A 78 -24.11 -20.72 7.53
C PRO A 78 -22.80 -19.95 7.26
N ALA A 79 -22.74 -19.27 6.12
CA ALA A 79 -21.64 -18.36 5.85
C ALA A 79 -21.62 -17.24 6.91
N PRO A 80 -20.45 -16.91 7.47
CA PRO A 80 -20.35 -15.88 8.49
C PRO A 80 -20.49 -14.48 7.87
N GLY A 81 -20.46 -13.43 8.70
CA GLY A 81 -20.53 -12.03 8.23
C GLY A 81 -19.28 -11.60 7.45
N GLU A 82 -19.32 -10.43 6.79
CA GLU A 82 -18.16 -9.90 6.06
C GLU A 82 -16.92 -9.74 6.98
N ASP A 83 -15.75 -10.12 6.49
CA ASP A 83 -14.48 -10.12 7.24
C ASP A 83 -14.50 -11.02 8.49
N GLU A 84 -15.42 -11.97 8.59
CA GLU A 84 -15.38 -13.01 9.62
C GLU A 84 -14.57 -14.24 9.16
N PRO A 85 -13.88 -14.93 10.09
CA PRO A 85 -13.05 -16.07 9.76
C PRO A 85 -13.88 -17.29 9.35
N ILE A 86 -13.42 -18.01 8.33
CA ILE A 86 -13.98 -19.30 7.90
C ILE A 86 -13.04 -20.45 8.28
N GLY A 87 -11.74 -20.26 8.08
CA GLY A 87 -10.77 -21.35 8.19
C GLY A 87 -9.40 -20.99 7.63
N GLU A 88 -8.62 -22.02 7.27
CA GLU A 88 -7.31 -21.88 6.62
C GLU A 88 -7.28 -22.68 5.31
N LEU A 89 -6.67 -22.12 4.27
CA LEU A 89 -6.45 -22.75 2.96
C LEU A 89 -5.01 -23.27 2.90
N TRP A 90 -4.84 -24.55 2.64
CA TRP A 90 -3.55 -25.22 2.53
C TRP A 90 -3.37 -25.82 1.14
N ILE A 91 -2.18 -25.65 0.56
CA ILE A 91 -1.83 -26.21 -0.75
C ILE A 91 -0.40 -26.76 -0.67
N PRO A 92 -0.21 -28.04 -0.34
CA PRO A 92 1.12 -28.64 -0.13
C PRO A 92 2.06 -28.50 -1.33
N ALA A 93 1.51 -28.55 -2.55
CA ALA A 93 2.28 -28.42 -3.79
C ALA A 93 2.97 -27.04 -3.95
N LEU A 94 2.56 -26.02 -3.19
CA LEU A 94 3.19 -24.70 -3.19
C LEU A 94 4.33 -24.56 -2.18
N GLY A 95 4.62 -25.62 -1.42
CA GLY A 95 5.72 -25.70 -0.47
C GLY A 95 5.27 -26.12 0.93
N ASP A 96 6.20 -26.69 1.67
CA ASP A 96 5.97 -27.19 3.03
C ASP A 96 5.46 -26.06 3.93
N GLY A 97 4.25 -26.24 4.46
CA GLY A 97 3.61 -25.26 5.36
C GLY A 97 3.00 -24.05 4.66
N TRP A 98 2.86 -24.01 3.33
CA TRP A 98 2.11 -22.95 2.65
C TRP A 98 0.64 -22.99 3.08
N HIS A 99 0.15 -21.88 3.65
CA HIS A 99 -1.25 -21.71 4.03
C HIS A 99 -1.68 -20.24 4.04
N LYS A 100 -3.00 -20.02 3.96
CA LYS A 100 -3.64 -18.70 4.01
C LYS A 100 -4.89 -18.69 4.88
N PRO A 101 -5.03 -17.72 5.79
CA PRO A 101 -6.29 -17.49 6.47
C PRO A 101 -7.40 -17.15 5.47
N ILE A 102 -8.54 -17.80 5.64
CA ILE A 102 -9.75 -17.59 4.84
C ILE A 102 -10.71 -16.73 5.64
N ARG A 103 -11.16 -15.64 5.03
CA ARG A 103 -12.27 -14.83 5.54
C ARG A 103 -13.40 -14.69 4.55
N GLN A 104 -14.59 -14.41 5.05
CA GLN A 104 -15.72 -14.10 4.21
C GLN A 104 -15.56 -12.74 3.53
N GLY A 105 -15.88 -12.69 2.23
CA GLY A 105 -15.83 -11.48 1.42
C GLY A 105 -14.55 -11.36 0.60
N VAL A 106 -14.65 -10.66 -0.53
CA VAL A 106 -13.56 -10.43 -1.49
C VAL A 106 -13.19 -8.96 -1.61
N THR A 107 -13.49 -8.17 -0.59
CA THR A 107 -13.13 -6.75 -0.55
C THR A 107 -11.62 -6.58 -0.42
N ARG A 108 -11.12 -5.42 -0.87
CA ARG A 108 -9.70 -5.09 -0.78
C ARG A 108 -9.14 -5.25 0.63
N ARG A 109 -9.92 -4.87 1.66
CA ARG A 109 -9.53 -5.03 3.07
C ARG A 109 -9.27 -6.49 3.42
N VAL A 110 -10.14 -7.41 2.99
CA VAL A 110 -9.98 -8.84 3.26
C VAL A 110 -8.75 -9.38 2.54
N LEU A 111 -8.64 -9.12 1.24
CA LEU A 111 -7.54 -9.66 0.43
C LEU A 111 -6.17 -9.09 0.83
N ASP A 112 -6.07 -7.80 1.14
CA ASP A 112 -4.82 -7.13 1.55
C ASP A 112 -4.29 -7.65 2.90
N ARG A 113 -5.18 -8.14 3.79
CA ARG A 113 -4.82 -8.48 5.17
C ARG A 113 -4.68 -9.99 5.42
N TYR A 114 -5.47 -10.82 4.76
CA TYR A 114 -5.57 -12.25 5.07
C TYR A 114 -5.13 -13.15 3.92
N GLY A 115 -5.09 -12.64 2.69
CA GLY A 115 -4.57 -13.35 1.52
C GLY A 115 -5.60 -14.22 0.79
N ALA A 116 -6.63 -14.74 1.48
CA ALA A 116 -7.74 -15.48 0.85
C ALA A 116 -9.11 -14.99 1.32
N GLY A 117 -9.96 -14.59 0.38
CA GLY A 117 -11.34 -14.16 0.60
C GLY A 117 -12.34 -15.11 -0.08
N HIS A 118 -13.37 -15.55 0.65
CA HIS A 118 -14.45 -16.37 0.11
C HIS A 118 -15.51 -15.51 -0.58
N TYR A 119 -15.96 -15.92 -1.78
CA TYR A 119 -17.02 -15.21 -2.49
C TYR A 119 -18.37 -15.42 -1.77
N PRO A 120 -19.08 -14.34 -1.36
CA PRO A 120 -20.25 -14.46 -0.48
C PRO A 120 -21.38 -15.34 -0.99
N ASP A 121 -21.62 -15.36 -2.30
CA ASP A 121 -22.73 -16.09 -2.92
C ASP A 121 -22.36 -17.52 -3.35
N THR A 122 -21.17 -17.99 -2.96
CA THR A 122 -20.67 -19.33 -3.30
C THR A 122 -20.80 -20.30 -2.13
N ALA A 123 -20.74 -21.61 -2.41
CA ALA A 123 -21.00 -22.62 -1.39
C ALA A 123 -19.93 -22.60 -0.30
N MET A 124 -20.32 -22.83 0.97
CA MET A 124 -19.35 -23.03 2.05
C MET A 124 -18.51 -24.31 1.84
N PRO A 125 -17.29 -24.41 2.39
CA PRO A 125 -16.42 -25.57 2.21
C PRO A 125 -17.14 -26.90 2.51
N GLY A 126 -17.15 -27.82 1.53
CA GLY A 126 -17.73 -29.16 1.68
C GLY A 126 -19.22 -29.26 1.37
N ARG A 127 -19.91 -28.14 1.18
CA ARG A 127 -21.33 -28.13 0.74
C ARG A 127 -21.46 -28.45 -0.77
N PRO A 128 -22.63 -28.95 -1.21
CA PRO A 128 -22.94 -29.05 -2.64
C PRO A 128 -22.80 -27.70 -3.36
N GLY A 129 -22.32 -27.73 -4.61
CA GLY A 129 -22.05 -26.54 -5.41
C GLY A 129 -20.54 -26.29 -5.55
N ASN A 130 -20.13 -25.02 -5.59
CA ASN A 130 -18.74 -24.61 -5.78
C ASN A 130 -18.35 -23.59 -4.70
N THR A 131 -17.32 -23.90 -3.90
CA THR A 131 -16.75 -22.96 -2.92
C THR A 131 -15.63 -22.16 -3.56
N SER A 132 -15.76 -20.84 -3.63
CA SER A 132 -14.86 -20.02 -4.43
C SER A 132 -14.07 -19.03 -3.59
N TYR A 133 -12.80 -18.83 -3.93
CA TYR A 133 -11.90 -17.92 -3.23
C TYR A 133 -11.14 -17.00 -4.18
N ALA A 134 -10.91 -15.77 -3.73
CA ALA A 134 -10.03 -14.81 -4.36
C ALA A 134 -8.78 -14.58 -3.51
N GLY A 135 -7.66 -14.30 -4.16
CA GLY A 135 -6.41 -13.91 -3.50
C GLY A 135 -5.53 -13.09 -4.43
N HIS A 136 -4.64 -12.28 -3.85
CA HIS A 136 -3.70 -11.48 -4.64
C HIS A 136 -2.69 -12.37 -5.37
N ARG A 137 -2.36 -12.02 -6.62
CA ARG A 137 -1.26 -12.67 -7.32
C ARG A 137 0.06 -12.03 -6.95
N VAL A 138 0.54 -12.38 -5.76
CA VAL A 138 1.86 -12.02 -5.24
C VAL A 138 2.49 -13.29 -4.64
N PRO A 139 3.83 -13.42 -4.61
CA PRO A 139 4.50 -14.63 -4.13
C PRO A 139 4.07 -15.09 -2.73
N ALA A 140 3.69 -14.14 -1.86
CA ALA A 140 3.20 -14.44 -0.53
C ALA A 140 1.84 -15.14 -0.53
N ASP A 141 0.96 -14.88 -1.50
CA ASP A 141 -0.43 -15.35 -1.58
C ASP A 141 -0.61 -16.28 -2.80
N PHE A 142 -1.55 -16.00 -3.70
CA PHE A 142 -1.89 -16.86 -4.85
C PHE A 142 -0.91 -16.72 -6.02
N GLY A 143 0.27 -16.15 -5.78
CA GLY A 143 1.31 -15.89 -6.79
C GLY A 143 1.75 -17.09 -7.61
N HIS A 144 1.69 -18.29 -7.02
CA HIS A 144 2.21 -19.53 -7.58
C HIS A 144 1.15 -20.56 -7.95
N LEU A 145 -0.13 -20.16 -8.03
CA LEU A 145 -1.21 -21.07 -8.42
C LEU A 145 -0.99 -21.68 -9.81
N ASP A 146 -0.24 -21.02 -10.69
CA ASP A 146 0.16 -21.49 -12.02
C ASP A 146 1.03 -22.75 -12.00
N ARG A 147 1.64 -23.07 -10.86
CA ARG A 147 2.47 -24.28 -10.68
C ARG A 147 1.65 -25.54 -10.40
N LEU A 148 0.37 -25.40 -10.08
CA LEU A 148 -0.49 -26.52 -9.73
C LEU A 148 -0.75 -27.42 -10.93
N ARG A 149 -0.87 -28.71 -10.66
CA ARG A 149 -1.12 -29.78 -11.62
C ARG A 149 -2.36 -30.55 -11.24
N ALA A 150 -2.93 -31.26 -12.22
CA ALA A 150 -4.03 -32.17 -11.95
C ALA A 150 -3.65 -33.18 -10.85
N GLY A 151 -4.53 -33.36 -9.88
CA GLY A 151 -4.33 -34.24 -8.73
C GLY A 151 -3.74 -33.56 -7.48
N ASP A 152 -3.11 -32.39 -7.61
CA ASP A 152 -2.61 -31.64 -6.45
C ASP A 152 -3.74 -31.36 -5.46
N ARG A 153 -3.42 -31.39 -4.15
CA ARG A 153 -4.42 -31.19 -3.10
C ARG A 153 -4.57 -29.74 -2.73
N ILE A 154 -5.82 -29.33 -2.62
CA ILE A 154 -6.23 -28.08 -1.97
C ILE A 154 -7.05 -28.47 -0.76
N ILE A 155 -6.63 -28.04 0.43
CA ILE A 155 -7.21 -28.48 1.70
C ILE A 155 -7.74 -27.26 2.44
N ILE A 156 -9.00 -27.30 2.85
CA ILE A 156 -9.62 -26.27 3.69
C ILE A 156 -9.73 -26.80 5.11
N GLU A 157 -9.01 -26.17 6.03
CA GLU A 157 -9.17 -26.39 7.46
C GLU A 157 -10.33 -25.56 7.97
N THR A 158 -11.40 -26.21 8.43
CA THR A 158 -12.53 -25.55 9.11
C THR A 158 -12.52 -25.92 10.60
N PRO A 159 -13.34 -25.24 11.44
CA PRO A 159 -13.54 -25.66 12.82
C PRO A 159 -14.06 -27.10 12.95
N ALA A 160 -14.82 -27.58 11.98
CA ALA A 160 -15.46 -28.90 12.02
C ALA A 160 -14.57 -30.03 11.46
N ALA A 161 -13.90 -29.79 10.34
CA ALA A 161 -13.17 -30.81 9.59
C ALA A 161 -12.10 -30.22 8.65
N TRP A 162 -11.20 -31.10 8.19
CA TRP A 162 -10.36 -30.84 7.02
C TRP A 162 -11.10 -31.29 5.77
N ILE A 163 -11.30 -30.39 4.81
CA ILE A 163 -11.99 -30.67 3.55
C ILE A 163 -10.94 -30.74 2.44
N VAL A 164 -10.84 -31.86 1.75
CA VAL A 164 -9.80 -32.13 0.75
C VAL A 164 -10.41 -32.08 -0.65
N TYR A 165 -9.79 -31.29 -1.52
CA TYR A 165 -10.10 -31.19 -2.95
C TYR A 165 -8.89 -31.58 -3.78
N ALA A 166 -9.12 -32.09 -4.99
CA ALA A 166 -8.11 -32.44 -5.97
C ALA A 166 -8.23 -31.51 -7.17
N VAL A 167 -7.14 -30.87 -7.58
CA VAL A 167 -7.10 -30.02 -8.78
C VAL A 167 -7.49 -30.85 -10.00
N ASN A 168 -8.44 -30.35 -10.80
CA ASN A 168 -9.02 -31.09 -11.92
C ASN A 168 -8.09 -31.13 -13.13
N ARG A 169 -7.44 -30.00 -13.40
CA ARG A 169 -6.58 -29.78 -14.57
C ARG A 169 -5.59 -28.66 -14.30
N THR A 170 -4.64 -28.47 -15.21
CA THR A 170 -3.73 -27.33 -15.19
C THR A 170 -4.50 -25.99 -15.12
N PRO A 171 -4.08 -25.05 -14.27
CA PRO A 171 -4.63 -23.70 -14.20
C PRO A 171 -4.71 -23.04 -15.57
N TYR A 172 -5.75 -22.21 -15.78
CA TYR A 172 -6.00 -21.56 -17.06
C TYR A 172 -6.43 -20.11 -16.88
N VAL A 173 -6.21 -19.29 -17.90
CA VAL A 173 -6.45 -17.85 -17.85
C VAL A 173 -7.77 -17.51 -18.56
N VAL A 174 -8.56 -16.61 -17.97
CA VAL A 174 -9.80 -16.07 -18.54
C VAL A 174 -9.85 -14.56 -18.34
N HIS A 175 -10.61 -13.86 -19.19
CA HIS A 175 -10.87 -12.44 -18.99
C HIS A 175 -11.68 -12.19 -17.71
N MET A 176 -11.43 -11.09 -16.99
CA MET A 176 -12.08 -10.79 -15.71
C MET A 176 -13.61 -10.71 -15.76
N SER A 177 -14.20 -10.49 -16.93
CA SER A 177 -15.66 -10.47 -17.12
C SER A 177 -16.31 -11.85 -17.08
N ARG A 178 -15.52 -12.94 -17.11
CA ARG A 178 -15.99 -14.33 -17.11
C ARG A 178 -16.39 -14.78 -15.71
N THR A 179 -17.51 -14.28 -15.20
CA THR A 179 -17.99 -14.58 -13.84
C THR A 179 -18.50 -16.01 -13.68
N GLU A 180 -18.82 -16.70 -14.78
CA GLU A 180 -19.29 -18.09 -14.77
C GLU A 180 -18.29 -19.08 -14.13
N VAL A 181 -17.01 -18.71 -14.05
CA VAL A 181 -15.96 -19.56 -13.45
C VAL A 181 -16.12 -19.78 -11.95
N ILE A 182 -16.85 -18.93 -11.22
CA ILE A 182 -17.17 -19.16 -9.80
C ILE A 182 -18.58 -19.71 -9.60
N GLY A 183 -19.31 -19.98 -10.69
CA GLY A 183 -20.67 -20.49 -10.64
C GLY A 183 -20.77 -21.85 -9.94
N PRO A 184 -21.98 -22.26 -9.50
CA PRO A 184 -22.19 -23.44 -8.67
C PRO A 184 -21.76 -24.77 -9.32
N HIS A 185 -21.65 -24.80 -10.66
CA HIS A 185 -21.24 -25.98 -11.44
C HIS A 185 -19.90 -25.81 -12.16
N ALA A 186 -19.19 -24.69 -11.96
CA ALA A 186 -18.02 -24.35 -12.76
C ALA A 186 -16.86 -25.36 -12.63
N ALA A 187 -16.70 -25.94 -11.44
CA ALA A 187 -15.69 -26.97 -11.20
C ALA A 187 -16.06 -28.35 -11.79
N GLY A 188 -17.26 -28.54 -12.34
CA GLY A 188 -17.67 -29.80 -12.96
C GLY A 188 -17.89 -30.97 -11.98
N ALA A 189 -18.12 -30.69 -10.69
CA ALA A 189 -18.34 -31.68 -9.65
C ALA A 189 -19.53 -31.29 -8.76
N ALA A 190 -20.14 -32.27 -8.10
CA ALA A 190 -21.21 -32.04 -7.11
C ALA A 190 -20.74 -31.18 -5.92
N ARG A 191 -19.44 -31.22 -5.62
CA ARG A 191 -18.73 -30.39 -4.64
C ARG A 191 -17.43 -29.93 -5.27
N GLY A 192 -17.41 -28.68 -5.69
CA GLY A 192 -16.31 -28.04 -6.36
C GLY A 192 -15.63 -26.99 -5.48
N LEU A 193 -14.40 -26.68 -5.84
CA LEU A 193 -13.66 -25.52 -5.34
C LEU A 193 -13.08 -24.74 -6.51
N THR A 194 -13.10 -23.41 -6.40
CA THR A 194 -12.45 -22.51 -7.36
C THR A 194 -11.53 -21.52 -6.67
N LEU A 195 -10.29 -21.40 -7.15
CA LEU A 195 -9.37 -20.32 -6.77
C LEU A 195 -9.25 -19.33 -7.94
N THR A 196 -9.27 -18.04 -7.61
CA THR A 196 -9.17 -16.95 -8.59
C THR A 196 -8.08 -15.97 -8.18
N THR A 197 -7.26 -15.54 -9.13
CA THR A 197 -6.25 -14.50 -8.91
C THR A 197 -5.99 -13.71 -10.20
N CYS A 198 -5.34 -12.55 -10.13
CA CYS A 198 -5.01 -11.72 -11.30
C CYS A 198 -4.10 -12.45 -12.30
N ASP A 199 -4.19 -12.15 -13.59
CA ASP A 199 -3.19 -12.51 -14.60
C ASP A 199 -2.95 -11.28 -15.51
N PRO A 200 -1.69 -10.90 -15.80
CA PRO A 200 -0.43 -11.47 -15.29
C PRO A 200 -0.15 -11.12 -13.81
N MET A 201 0.97 -11.61 -13.25
CA MET A 201 1.37 -11.29 -11.87
C MET A 201 1.63 -9.78 -11.70
N ARG A 202 1.28 -9.21 -10.54
CA ARG A 202 1.25 -7.76 -10.23
C ARG A 202 2.55 -6.97 -10.52
N PHE A 203 3.68 -7.65 -10.73
CA PHE A 203 4.95 -7.02 -11.14
C PHE A 203 5.11 -6.86 -12.66
N SER A 204 4.06 -7.12 -13.43
CA SER A 204 4.05 -6.93 -14.88
C SER A 204 3.62 -5.51 -15.23
N PHE A 205 4.26 -4.91 -16.23
CA PHE A 205 3.95 -3.58 -16.80
C PHE A 205 2.66 -3.58 -17.65
N THR A 206 1.68 -4.41 -17.28
CA THR A 206 0.42 -4.51 -18.01
C THR A 206 -0.73 -4.63 -17.00
N PRO A 207 -1.84 -3.89 -17.19
CA PRO A 207 -3.02 -4.02 -16.35
C PRO A 207 -3.49 -5.48 -16.32
N ALA A 208 -3.72 -6.02 -15.12
CA ALA A 208 -4.24 -7.37 -14.94
C ALA A 208 -5.74 -7.44 -15.25
N VAL A 209 -6.07 -7.44 -16.55
CA VAL A 209 -7.43 -7.61 -17.08
C VAL A 209 -7.88 -9.07 -17.07
N ASP A 210 -6.95 -10.00 -16.92
CA ASP A 210 -7.22 -11.42 -16.92
C ASP A 210 -7.15 -12.01 -15.50
N ARG A 211 -7.62 -13.25 -15.37
CA ARG A 211 -7.67 -14.02 -14.13
C ARG A 211 -7.15 -15.43 -14.38
N LEU A 212 -6.24 -15.87 -13.53
CA LEU A 212 -5.83 -17.27 -13.44
C LEU A 212 -6.84 -18.02 -12.57
N ILE A 213 -7.36 -19.13 -13.10
CA ILE A 213 -8.42 -19.94 -12.50
C ILE A 213 -7.91 -21.34 -12.22
N VAL A 214 -8.21 -21.84 -11.04
CA VAL A 214 -8.00 -23.24 -10.63
C VAL A 214 -9.34 -23.84 -10.24
N HIS A 215 -9.71 -24.97 -10.83
CA HIS A 215 -10.85 -25.77 -10.39
C HIS A 215 -10.37 -27.07 -9.74
N ALA A 216 -11.03 -27.43 -8.65
CA ALA A 216 -10.78 -28.67 -7.94
C ALA A 216 -12.09 -29.37 -7.56
N SER A 217 -12.07 -30.69 -7.56
CA SER A 217 -13.20 -31.54 -7.17
C SER A 217 -12.99 -32.09 -5.78
N TYR A 218 -14.07 -32.24 -5.03
CA TYR A 218 -14.03 -32.84 -3.71
C TYR A 218 -13.45 -34.25 -3.74
N ALA A 219 -12.42 -34.48 -2.93
CA ALA A 219 -11.75 -35.76 -2.77
C ALA A 219 -12.17 -36.47 -1.47
N GLY A 220 -12.57 -35.71 -0.45
CA GLY A 220 -13.00 -36.26 0.83
C GLY A 220 -12.83 -35.29 1.99
N TRP A 221 -12.92 -35.81 3.21
CA TRP A 221 -12.67 -35.05 4.43
C TRP A 221 -12.00 -35.89 5.51
N VAL A 222 -11.32 -35.22 6.43
CA VAL A 222 -10.67 -35.83 7.59
C VAL A 222 -11.23 -35.15 8.84
N ALA A 223 -11.68 -35.96 9.81
CA ALA A 223 -12.13 -35.44 11.10
C ALA A 223 -10.93 -34.85 11.86
N ARG A 224 -11.10 -33.68 12.49
CA ARG A 224 -10.00 -33.05 13.25
C ARG A 224 -9.50 -33.94 14.41
N THR A 225 -10.38 -34.76 14.97
CA THR A 225 -10.09 -35.73 16.03
C THR A 225 -9.21 -36.88 15.58
N ASP A 226 -9.24 -37.22 14.29
CA ASP A 226 -8.47 -38.34 13.73
C ASP A 226 -7.03 -37.92 13.41
N GLY A 227 -6.77 -36.62 13.34
CA GLY A 227 -5.46 -36.05 13.03
C GLY A 227 -5.46 -35.24 11.74
N TRP A 228 -4.34 -35.30 11.03
CA TRP A 228 -4.05 -34.45 9.87
C TRP A 228 -4.27 -35.18 8.55
N PRO A 229 -4.69 -34.49 7.47
CA PRO A 229 -4.64 -35.04 6.13
C PRO A 229 -3.24 -35.55 5.80
N ALA A 230 -3.16 -36.72 5.15
CA ALA A 230 -1.89 -37.36 4.82
C ALA A 230 -0.98 -36.44 3.99
N GLU A 231 -1.58 -35.58 3.17
CA GLU A 231 -0.86 -34.66 2.30
C GLU A 231 -0.23 -33.47 3.02
N LEU A 232 -0.58 -33.25 4.30
CA LEU A 232 0.06 -32.27 5.19
C LEU A 232 1.04 -32.91 6.18
N THR A 233 1.14 -34.25 6.20
CA THR A 233 2.08 -34.98 7.06
C THR A 233 3.24 -35.49 6.22
N HIS A 234 4.43 -34.95 6.43
CA HIS A 234 5.64 -35.53 5.84
C HIS A 234 6.12 -36.70 6.71
N PRO A 235 6.51 -37.86 6.14
CA PRO A 235 7.37 -38.78 6.86
C PRO A 235 8.66 -38.04 7.16
N ALA A 236 9.07 -38.02 8.43
CA ALA A 236 10.26 -37.34 8.89
C ALA A 236 11.49 -37.81 8.11
N THR A 237 11.85 -37.10 7.03
CA THR A 237 13.22 -37.13 6.54
C THR A 237 13.99 -36.40 7.61
N ARG A 238 14.76 -37.19 8.37
CA ARG A 238 15.54 -36.79 9.55
C ARG A 238 16.62 -35.80 9.10
N ILE A 239 16.26 -34.56 8.80
CA ILE A 239 17.21 -33.47 8.58
C ILE A 239 17.74 -33.13 9.96
N ARG A 240 18.95 -33.64 10.24
CA ARG A 240 19.78 -33.22 11.36
C ARG A 240 19.74 -31.70 11.43
N THR A 241 19.31 -31.24 12.59
CA THR A 241 19.24 -29.86 13.04
C THR A 241 20.39 -29.01 12.48
N ALA A 242 20.09 -28.19 11.49
CA ALA A 242 20.68 -26.86 11.42
C ALA A 242 19.53 -25.92 11.74
N ALA A 243 19.48 -25.42 12.97
CA ALA A 243 18.57 -24.36 13.36
C ALA A 243 18.92 -23.12 12.51
N ALA A 244 18.35 -23.01 11.33
CA ALA A 244 18.34 -21.77 10.59
C ALA A 244 17.29 -20.89 11.25
N ALA A 245 17.74 -19.85 11.95
CA ALA A 245 16.88 -18.77 12.37
C ALA A 245 16.16 -18.21 11.13
N ALA A 246 14.89 -18.58 10.95
CA ALA A 246 14.07 -18.04 9.89
C ALA A 246 13.63 -16.63 10.29
N THR A 247 14.44 -15.64 9.93
CA THR A 247 14.11 -14.23 10.06
C THR A 247 12.97 -13.93 9.08
N ARG A 248 11.72 -13.98 9.56
CA ARG A 248 10.58 -13.49 8.78
C ARG A 248 10.51 -11.98 8.92
N THR A 249 10.77 -11.26 7.83
CA THR A 249 10.60 -9.81 7.76
C THR A 249 9.11 -9.48 7.86
N ILE A 250 8.64 -9.15 9.07
CA ILE A 250 7.30 -8.60 9.26
C ILE A 250 7.41 -7.10 8.97
N GLY A 251 6.99 -6.67 7.79
CA GLY A 251 6.79 -5.25 7.53
C GLY A 251 5.67 -4.74 8.44
N ARG A 252 6.01 -4.11 9.57
CA ARG A 252 5.09 -3.14 10.16
C ARG A 252 5.04 -1.98 9.19
N ALA A 253 3.85 -1.68 8.67
CA ALA A 253 3.61 -0.44 7.96
C ALA A 253 3.75 0.71 8.97
N ALA A 254 4.98 1.21 9.15
CA ALA A 254 5.19 2.54 9.68
C ALA A 254 4.64 3.50 8.62
N ARG A 255 3.55 4.19 8.97
CA ARG A 255 2.90 5.17 8.10
C ARG A 255 3.81 6.41 8.05
N THR A 256 4.83 6.40 7.18
CA THR A 256 5.78 7.51 7.10
C THR A 256 5.26 8.56 6.12
N GLN A 257 4.93 9.74 6.66
CA GLN A 257 4.52 10.92 5.89
C GLN A 257 5.77 11.63 5.34
N THR A 258 6.43 11.03 4.35
CA THR A 258 7.74 11.49 3.83
C THR A 258 7.71 12.93 3.33
N ALA A 259 6.69 13.35 2.57
CA ALA A 259 6.51 14.75 2.18
C ALA A 259 6.31 15.68 3.38
N GLY A 260 5.55 15.26 4.41
CA GLY A 260 5.36 16.01 5.65
C GLY A 260 6.67 16.22 6.43
N SER A 261 7.47 15.18 6.58
CA SER A 261 8.78 15.25 7.23
C SER A 261 9.76 16.15 6.49
N LEU A 262 9.79 16.07 5.15
CA LEU A 262 10.62 16.95 4.31
C LEU A 262 10.16 18.41 4.40
N ALA A 263 8.85 18.67 4.46
CA ALA A 263 8.32 20.01 4.65
C ALA A 263 8.79 20.62 5.99
N ILE A 264 8.70 19.84 7.07
CA ILE A 264 9.15 20.26 8.41
C ILE A 264 10.66 20.48 8.43
N ALA A 265 11.44 19.56 7.85
CA ALA A 265 12.90 19.67 7.80
C ALA A 265 13.36 20.89 6.98
N ALA A 266 12.80 21.10 5.79
CA ALA A 266 13.09 22.26 4.96
C ALA A 266 12.68 23.58 5.64
N GLY A 267 11.50 23.61 6.27
CA GLY A 267 11.02 24.77 7.03
C GLY A 267 11.87 25.08 8.26
N GLY A 268 12.28 24.05 9.01
CA GLY A 268 13.17 24.20 10.17
C GLY A 268 14.58 24.64 9.79
N LEU A 269 15.13 24.08 8.72
CA LEU A 269 16.43 24.50 8.16
C LEU A 269 16.38 25.96 7.70
N TRP A 270 15.33 26.34 6.96
CA TRP A 270 15.10 27.72 6.55
C TRP A 270 15.05 28.67 7.76
N ALA A 271 14.19 28.40 8.74
CA ALA A 271 14.03 29.26 9.91
C ALA A 271 15.34 29.41 10.70
N THR A 272 16.12 28.32 10.82
CA THR A 272 17.41 28.33 11.51
C THR A 272 18.45 29.16 10.75
N LEU A 273 18.63 28.92 9.46
CA LEU A 273 19.59 29.65 8.64
C LEU A 273 19.22 31.13 8.53
N ASP A 274 17.93 31.43 8.42
CA ASP A 274 17.40 32.79 8.38
C ASP A 274 17.66 33.51 9.71
N ALA A 275 17.36 32.87 10.85
CA ALA A 275 17.64 33.43 12.17
C ALA A 275 19.14 33.65 12.42
N LEU A 276 20.01 32.70 12.03
CA LEU A 276 21.46 32.86 12.14
C LEU A 276 21.98 34.00 11.27
N THR A 277 21.50 34.08 10.03
CA THR A 277 21.85 35.15 9.09
C THR A 277 21.36 36.50 9.60
N TRP A 278 20.16 36.53 10.19
CA TRP A 278 19.61 37.71 10.85
C TRP A 278 20.47 38.13 12.04
N ILE A 279 20.81 37.22 12.95
CA ILE A 279 21.68 37.49 14.10
C ILE A 279 23.02 38.07 13.65
N ALA A 280 23.65 37.49 12.63
CA ALA A 280 24.94 37.94 12.10
C ALA A 280 24.85 39.31 11.40
N CYS A 281 23.73 39.59 10.73
CA CYS A 281 23.56 40.77 9.88
C CYS A 281 22.62 41.85 10.46
N ARG A 282 22.03 41.66 11.65
CA ARG A 282 20.98 42.54 12.22
C ARG A 282 21.38 44.01 12.32
N ARG A 283 22.67 44.28 12.58
CA ARG A 283 23.21 45.64 12.66
C ARG A 283 23.29 46.31 11.28
N ARG A 284 23.40 45.53 10.20
CA ARG A 284 23.51 45.98 8.80
C ARG A 284 22.15 46.05 8.09
N MET A 285 21.14 45.34 8.58
CA MET A 285 19.78 45.31 7.98
C MET A 285 18.88 46.50 8.38
N ARG A 286 19.47 47.65 8.73
CA ARG A 286 18.72 48.88 9.11
C ARG A 286 18.36 49.78 7.92
N GLY A 287 18.41 49.26 6.70
CA GLY A 287 18.11 50.03 5.49
C GLY A 287 16.63 50.43 5.36
N PRO A 288 16.31 51.46 4.56
CA PRO A 288 14.95 51.92 4.35
C PRO A 288 14.12 50.85 3.62
N TRP A 289 13.16 50.27 4.33
CA TRP A 289 12.18 49.35 3.75
C TRP A 289 11.20 50.16 2.89
N THR A 290 10.93 49.70 1.67
CA THR A 290 9.89 50.33 0.83
C THR A 290 8.52 50.22 1.51
N PRO A 291 7.52 51.09 1.27
CA PRO A 291 6.26 51.05 2.03
C PRO A 291 5.26 49.94 1.61
N GLY A 292 5.65 48.96 0.81
CA GLY A 292 4.75 47.93 0.27
C GLY A 292 4.33 46.86 1.28
N MET A 293 3.06 46.44 1.24
CA MET A 293 2.48 45.34 2.03
C MET A 293 1.98 44.18 1.15
N ASP A 294 2.37 44.12 -0.12
CA ASP A 294 1.99 43.00 -0.97
C ASP A 294 2.69 41.71 -0.50
N PRO A 295 2.04 40.54 -0.66
CA PRO A 295 2.50 39.31 -0.03
C PRO A 295 3.85 38.81 -0.56
N MET A 296 4.17 39.03 -1.84
CA MET A 296 5.49 38.68 -2.39
C MET A 296 6.61 39.53 -1.78
N THR A 297 6.36 40.83 -1.63
CA THR A 297 7.29 41.70 -0.93
C THR A 297 7.45 41.27 0.51
N LEU A 298 6.37 40.95 1.23
CA LEU A 298 6.47 40.48 2.62
C LEU A 298 7.26 39.17 2.74
N LEU A 299 7.00 38.18 1.89
CA LEU A 299 7.74 36.92 1.87
C LEU A 299 9.23 37.11 1.56
N TRP A 300 9.57 38.04 0.67
CA TRP A 300 10.96 38.41 0.39
C TRP A 300 11.64 39.16 1.54
N ARG A 301 10.88 39.92 2.34
CA ARG A 301 11.41 40.69 3.47
C ARG A 301 11.84 39.83 4.64
N ILE A 302 11.18 38.70 4.84
CA ILE A 302 11.51 37.78 5.92
C ILE A 302 12.91 37.19 5.69
N GLN A 303 13.39 37.12 4.44
CA GLN A 303 14.69 36.55 4.11
C GLN A 303 15.86 37.46 4.53
N ALA A 304 16.57 37.06 5.57
CA ALA A 304 17.76 37.72 6.08
C ALA A 304 18.94 37.61 5.10
N GLY A 305 19.76 38.66 5.01
CA GLY A 305 20.95 38.61 4.17
C GLY A 305 21.95 39.73 4.45
N PRO A 306 23.23 39.50 4.15
CA PRO A 306 24.26 40.52 4.32
C PRO A 306 24.03 41.66 3.33
N MET A 307 23.70 42.84 3.85
CA MET A 307 23.68 44.07 3.05
C MET A 307 25.10 44.62 2.91
N PRO A 308 25.45 45.25 1.77
CA PRO A 308 26.70 45.98 1.62
C PRO A 308 26.89 46.98 2.77
N ARG A 309 28.14 47.14 3.23
CA ARG A 309 28.46 48.15 4.26
C ARG A 309 28.27 49.58 3.74
N ASP A 310 28.55 49.78 2.46
CA ASP A 310 28.38 51.04 1.75
C ASP A 310 27.05 51.00 0.95
N PRO A 311 26.09 51.89 1.26
CA PRO A 311 24.84 52.01 0.52
C PRO A 311 25.03 52.27 -0.97
N ASP A 312 26.13 52.93 -1.35
CA ASP A 312 26.45 53.32 -2.73
C ASP A 312 27.35 52.29 -3.44
N ALA A 313 27.60 51.14 -2.79
CA ALA A 313 28.39 50.07 -3.37
C ALA A 313 27.82 49.60 -4.72
N PRO A 314 28.69 49.38 -5.73
CA PRO A 314 28.27 48.95 -7.06
C PRO A 314 27.58 47.58 -6.99
N TRP A 315 26.72 47.30 -7.98
CA TRP A 315 25.86 46.11 -8.00
C TRP A 315 26.59 44.77 -7.74
N PRO A 316 27.86 44.53 -8.16
CA PRO A 316 28.54 43.27 -7.88
C PRO A 316 28.76 43.02 -6.39
N ALA A 317 28.97 44.07 -5.60
CA ALA A 317 29.15 43.97 -4.15
C ALA A 317 27.86 43.56 -3.42
N ARG A 318 26.70 43.64 -4.10
CA ARG A 318 25.39 43.23 -3.57
C ARG A 318 25.06 41.77 -3.87
N LEU A 319 25.76 41.15 -4.82
CA LEU A 319 25.48 39.78 -5.29
C LEU A 319 25.54 38.73 -4.18
N PRO A 320 26.54 38.71 -3.27
CA PRO A 320 26.59 37.67 -2.24
C PRO A 320 25.38 37.73 -1.30
N GLY A 321 24.96 38.94 -0.91
CA GLY A 321 23.78 39.14 -0.07
C GLY A 321 22.48 38.77 -0.77
N LEU A 322 22.37 39.12 -2.05
CA LEU A 322 21.22 38.74 -2.87
C LEU A 322 21.15 37.21 -3.05
N ALA A 323 22.29 36.55 -3.26
CA ALA A 323 22.37 35.11 -3.41
C ALA A 323 21.93 34.37 -2.13
N VAL A 324 22.37 34.81 -0.96
CA VAL A 324 21.93 34.25 0.33
C VAL A 324 20.42 34.39 0.51
N ARG A 325 19.87 35.59 0.25
CA ARG A 325 18.41 35.83 0.36
C ARG A 325 17.62 35.00 -0.65
N ALA A 326 18.11 34.87 -1.88
CA ALA A 326 17.50 34.04 -2.90
C ALA A 326 17.50 32.55 -2.51
N ALA A 327 18.58 32.05 -1.90
CA ALA A 327 18.67 30.68 -1.41
C ALA A 327 17.67 30.42 -0.27
N LEU A 328 17.58 31.32 0.72
CA LEU A 328 16.59 31.22 1.80
C LEU A 328 15.16 31.30 1.27
N TYR A 329 14.91 32.20 0.31
CA TYR A 329 13.61 32.31 -0.36
C TYR A 329 13.21 31.01 -1.07
N ALA A 330 14.14 30.40 -1.81
CA ALA A 330 13.92 29.13 -2.49
C ALA A 330 13.66 27.98 -1.51
N LEU A 331 14.40 27.92 -0.40
CA LEU A 331 14.21 26.91 0.64
C LEU A 331 12.85 27.05 1.33
N MET A 332 12.41 28.28 1.62
CA MET A 332 11.06 28.55 2.15
C MET A 332 9.97 28.09 1.17
N TRP A 333 10.08 28.44 -0.12
CA TRP A 333 9.11 27.98 -1.13
C TRP A 333 9.11 26.47 -1.29
N THR A 334 10.25 25.82 -1.16
CA THR A 334 10.36 24.36 -1.16
C THR A 334 9.55 23.76 -0.01
N ALA A 335 9.69 24.30 1.20
CA ALA A 335 8.89 23.87 2.35
C ALA A 335 7.38 24.09 2.13
N ILE A 336 6.98 25.23 1.56
CA ILE A 336 5.58 25.55 1.25
C ILE A 336 5.00 24.58 0.22
N VAL A 337 5.75 24.27 -0.85
CA VAL A 337 5.30 23.32 -1.89
C VAL A 337 5.17 21.91 -1.31
N LEU A 338 6.14 21.45 -0.50
CA LEU A 338 6.07 20.15 0.16
C LEU A 338 4.90 20.05 1.15
N ALA A 339 4.62 21.13 1.88
CA ALA A 339 3.45 21.22 2.77
C ALA A 339 2.13 21.20 1.98
N TRP A 340 2.06 21.96 0.88
CA TRP A 340 0.92 21.97 -0.03
C TRP A 340 0.64 20.59 -0.61
N TRP A 341 1.70 19.91 -1.01
CA TRP A 341 1.67 18.52 -1.45
C TRP A 341 1.13 17.61 -0.34
N GLN A 342 1.67 17.65 0.89
CA GLN A 342 1.19 16.79 1.96
C GLN A 342 -0.28 17.01 2.34
N TRP A 343 -0.76 18.27 2.37
CA TRP A 343 -2.06 18.60 2.96
C TRP A 343 -3.08 19.24 2.02
N GLY A 344 -2.65 20.09 1.08
CA GLY A 344 -3.53 20.83 0.18
C GLY A 344 -3.97 20.02 -1.04
N ALA A 345 -3.02 19.40 -1.74
CA ALA A 345 -3.29 18.67 -2.98
C ALA A 345 -4.27 17.49 -2.81
N PRO A 346 -4.18 16.65 -1.75
CA PRO A 346 -5.15 15.59 -1.50
C PRO A 346 -6.56 16.11 -1.16
N TRP A 347 -6.68 17.30 -0.58
CA TRP A 347 -7.97 17.92 -0.32
C TRP A 347 -8.61 18.42 -1.62
N ILE A 348 -7.85 19.09 -2.49
CA ILE A 348 -8.35 19.56 -3.79
C ILE A 348 -8.84 18.40 -4.65
N GLN A 349 -8.09 17.29 -4.70
CA GLN A 349 -8.50 16.11 -5.48
C GLN A 349 -9.83 15.51 -5.00
N ARG A 350 -10.13 15.59 -3.70
CA ARG A 350 -11.40 15.11 -3.14
C ARG A 350 -12.54 16.11 -3.34
N ALA A 351 -12.24 17.41 -3.29
CA ALA A 351 -13.24 18.48 -3.36
C ALA A 351 -13.61 18.87 -4.80
N MET A 352 -12.71 18.71 -5.77
CA MET A 352 -12.86 19.19 -7.13
C MET A 352 -12.64 18.06 -8.16
N PRO A 353 -13.72 17.48 -8.73
CA PRO A 353 -13.63 16.34 -9.65
C PRO A 353 -12.76 16.60 -10.90
N MET A 354 -12.64 17.85 -11.35
CA MET A 354 -11.79 18.23 -12.49
C MET A 354 -10.29 18.04 -12.23
N PHE A 355 -9.85 18.03 -10.96
CA PHE A 355 -8.47 17.78 -10.55
C PHE A 355 -8.26 16.36 -10.00
N ALA A 356 -9.32 15.55 -9.97
CA ALA A 356 -9.21 14.12 -9.78
C ALA A 356 -8.60 13.51 -11.05
N THR A 357 -7.30 13.76 -11.26
CA THR A 357 -6.49 12.89 -12.10
C THR A 357 -6.69 11.51 -11.50
N GLY A 358 -7.35 10.60 -12.24
CA GLY A 358 -7.32 9.18 -11.90
C GLY A 358 -5.86 8.89 -11.56
N ALA A 359 -5.61 8.51 -10.31
CA ALA A 359 -4.25 8.28 -9.82
C ALA A 359 -3.51 7.51 -10.92
N PRO A 360 -2.29 7.92 -11.32
CA PRO A 360 -1.62 7.32 -12.45
C PRO A 360 -1.72 5.81 -12.26
N THR A 361 -2.54 5.19 -13.11
CA THR A 361 -2.53 3.77 -13.35
C THR A 361 -1.18 3.56 -14.02
N ILE A 362 -0.14 3.44 -13.19
CA ILE A 362 1.19 3.10 -13.62
C ILE A 362 1.01 1.69 -14.20
N GLY A 363 1.02 1.69 -15.53
CA GLY A 363 0.61 0.59 -16.40
C GLY A 363 1.43 -0.65 -16.20
#